data_AF-D9ZHN5-F1
#
_entry.id   AF-D9ZHN5-F1
#
_cell.length_a   1.000
_cell.length_b   1.000
_cell.length_c   1.000
_cell.angle_alpha   90.00
_cell.angle_beta   90.00
_cell.angle_gamma   90.00
#
_symmetry.space_group_name_H-M   'P 1'
#
loop_
_entity.id
_entity.type
_entity.pdbx_description
1 polymer ?
#
loop_
_entity_poly.entity_id
_entity_poly.type
_entity_poly.pdbx_seq_one_letter_code
_entity_poly.pdbx_strand_id
1 'polypeptide(L)'
;SEMAEQFDKWNREELDSFLIEITRDILKYKDDKGYLLERIRDTAGQKGTGKWTAIAALEYGVPVTLIGEAVFSRCLSALKNERVHASTHLKGITLQPKVDDLPKFLNHIKHGLYCAKIVSYAQGFMLMREAAKENHWNLNYGGIALMWRGGCIIRSVFLGNIKEAFTRNPQLSNLLLDSFFKKAVEVGQNSWRQVVANAFLWGIPVPALSTALS
;
A
#
# COMPACT_ATOMS: atom_id res chain seq x y z
N SER A 1 21.65 5.05 -2.51
CA SER A 1 21.07 4.13 -3.51
C SER A 1 20.06 4.92 -4.33
N GLU A 2 19.96 4.65 -5.64
CA GLU A 2 19.02 5.35 -6.54
C GLU A 2 17.57 5.23 -6.04
N MET A 3 17.19 4.07 -5.50
CA MET A 3 15.88 3.87 -4.86
C MET A 3 15.64 4.88 -3.73
N ALA A 4 16.63 5.11 -2.86
CA ALA A 4 16.46 6.06 -1.77
C ALA A 4 16.29 7.51 -2.25
N GLU A 5 16.97 7.91 -3.31
CA GLU A 5 16.78 9.23 -3.92
C GLU A 5 15.35 9.37 -4.45
N GLN A 6 14.82 8.32 -5.06
CA GLN A 6 13.45 8.32 -5.55
C GLN A 6 12.41 8.36 -4.40
N PHE A 7 12.62 7.60 -3.33
CA PHE A 7 11.77 7.69 -2.13
C PHE A 7 11.89 9.06 -1.44
N ASP A 8 13.07 9.72 -1.45
CA ASP A 8 13.20 11.10 -0.96
C ASP A 8 12.38 12.08 -1.78
N LYS A 9 12.41 11.93 -3.11
CA LYS A 9 11.57 12.74 -4.01
C LYS A 9 10.08 12.52 -3.72
N TRP A 10 9.63 11.27 -3.66
CA TRP A 10 8.23 10.95 -3.37
C TRP A 10 7.75 11.47 -2.03
N ASN A 11 8.64 11.52 -1.03
CA ASN A 11 8.32 12.05 0.29
C ASN A 11 8.13 13.58 0.32
N ARG A 12 8.50 14.29 -0.74
CA ARG A 12 8.30 15.74 -0.90
C ARG A 12 7.07 16.06 -1.77
N GLU A 13 6.37 15.03 -2.24
CA GLU A 13 5.22 15.11 -3.14
C GLU A 13 3.98 14.47 -2.47
N GLU A 14 3.06 13.87 -3.24
CA GLU A 14 1.78 13.36 -2.73
C GLU A 14 1.92 12.14 -1.79
N LEU A 15 3.10 11.51 -1.77
CA LEU A 15 3.40 10.35 -0.94
C LEU A 15 4.04 10.71 0.41
N ASP A 16 4.21 12.00 0.74
CA ASP A 16 4.73 12.45 2.03
C ASP A 16 4.08 11.70 3.20
N SER A 17 4.89 10.87 3.83
CA SER A 17 4.48 10.01 4.94
C SER A 17 5.67 9.45 5.69
N PHE A 18 5.46 9.16 6.97
CA PHE A 18 6.50 8.56 7.80
C PHE A 18 7.03 7.23 7.23
N LEU A 19 6.17 6.41 6.61
CA LEU A 19 6.60 5.14 6.02
C LEU A 19 7.49 5.33 4.79
N ILE A 20 7.24 6.36 3.97
CA ILE A 20 8.08 6.69 2.81
C ILE A 20 9.42 7.27 3.28
N GLU A 21 9.40 8.14 4.30
CA GLU A 21 10.57 8.69 4.97
C GLU A 21 11.51 7.59 5.51
N ILE A 22 11.00 6.69 6.36
CA ILE A 22 11.85 5.62 6.92
C ILE A 22 12.31 4.64 5.85
N THR A 23 11.54 4.43 4.77
CA THR A 23 11.95 3.57 3.65
C THR A 23 13.18 4.15 2.95
N ARG A 24 13.19 5.47 2.70
CA ARG A 24 14.37 6.19 2.20
C ARG A 24 15.57 5.97 3.13
N ASP A 25 15.40 6.13 4.43
CA ASP A 25 16.50 6.05 5.40
C ASP A 25 17.05 4.63 5.50
N ILE A 26 16.18 3.62 5.53
CA ILE A 26 16.55 2.20 5.50
C ILE A 26 17.33 1.86 4.23
N LEU A 27 16.92 2.37 3.06
CA LEU A 27 17.61 2.16 1.78
C LEU A 27 18.99 2.82 1.71
N LYS A 28 19.28 3.81 2.58
CA LYS A 28 20.58 4.47 2.69
C LYS A 28 21.48 3.87 3.77
N TYR A 29 20.89 3.14 4.73
CA TYR A 29 21.62 2.67 5.89
C TYR A 29 22.69 1.62 5.52
N LYS A 30 23.91 1.85 6.02
CA LYS A 30 25.06 0.96 5.88
C LYS A 30 25.64 0.64 7.25
N ASP A 31 26.03 -0.61 7.46
CA ASP A 31 26.93 -1.02 8.54
C ASP A 31 28.35 -1.24 7.96
N ASP A 32 29.26 -1.83 8.74
CA ASP A 32 30.65 -2.14 8.35
C ASP A 32 30.78 -3.04 7.11
N LYS A 33 29.73 -3.76 6.73
CA LYS A 33 29.66 -4.69 5.61
C LYS A 33 28.83 -4.14 4.43
N GLY A 34 28.53 -2.83 4.43
CA GLY A 34 27.79 -2.17 3.35
C GLY A 34 26.29 -2.03 3.64
N TYR A 35 25.45 -1.96 2.60
CA TYR A 35 24.01 -1.77 2.77
C TYR A 35 23.40 -2.89 3.62
N LEU A 36 22.63 -2.53 4.64
CA LEU A 36 22.08 -3.49 5.59
C LEU A 36 20.88 -4.25 5.00
N LEU A 37 20.01 -3.54 4.27
CA LEU A 37 18.71 -4.06 3.84
C LEU A 37 18.82 -5.39 3.06
N GLU A 38 19.76 -5.49 2.14
CA GLU A 38 19.97 -6.69 1.28
C GLU A 38 20.40 -7.93 2.06
N ARG A 39 20.86 -7.75 3.31
CA ARG A 39 21.32 -8.84 4.19
C ARG A 39 20.29 -9.19 5.27
N ILE A 40 19.16 -8.49 5.33
CA ILE A 40 18.07 -8.83 6.24
C ILE A 40 17.30 -10.02 5.65
N ARG A 41 17.01 -11.02 6.49
CA ARG A 41 16.21 -12.17 6.10
C ARG A 41 14.79 -11.74 5.70
N ASP A 42 14.35 -12.14 4.51
CA ASP A 42 13.06 -11.84 3.89
C ASP A 42 11.90 -12.68 4.48
N THR A 43 11.79 -12.67 5.81
CA THR A 43 10.72 -13.33 6.57
C THR A 43 10.06 -12.31 7.49
N ALA A 44 8.88 -11.82 7.10
CA ALA A 44 8.17 -10.80 7.86
C ALA A 44 7.46 -11.41 9.07
N GLY A 45 7.73 -10.88 10.26
CA GLY A 45 6.96 -11.18 11.46
C GLY A 45 5.62 -10.44 11.51
N GLN A 46 4.69 -10.94 12.33
CA GLN A 46 3.44 -10.25 12.65
C GLN A 46 2.94 -10.59 14.05
N LYS A 47 2.26 -9.64 14.70
CA LYS A 47 1.69 -9.79 16.05
C LYS A 47 0.16 -10.01 16.07
N GLY A 48 -0.46 -10.25 14.91
CA GLY A 48 -1.88 -10.61 14.80
C GLY A 48 -2.83 -9.47 14.43
N THR A 49 -2.53 -8.21 14.73
CA THR A 49 -3.46 -7.09 14.48
C THR A 49 -3.91 -6.96 13.01
N GLY A 50 -3.01 -7.15 12.05
CA GLY A 50 -3.38 -7.18 10.62
C GLY A 50 -4.30 -8.34 10.26
N LYS A 51 -4.06 -9.53 10.85
CA LYS A 51 -4.91 -10.71 10.67
C LYS A 51 -6.31 -10.46 11.23
N TRP A 52 -6.43 -9.79 12.38
CA TRP A 52 -7.74 -9.44 12.95
C TRP A 52 -8.55 -8.52 12.03
N THR A 53 -7.91 -7.54 11.38
CA THR A 53 -8.61 -6.69 10.39
C THR A 53 -9.12 -7.50 9.20
N ALA A 54 -8.33 -8.45 8.69
CA ALA A 54 -8.75 -9.31 7.58
C ALA A 54 -9.89 -10.27 7.99
N ILE A 55 -9.86 -10.80 9.21
CA ILE A 55 -10.95 -11.63 9.75
C ILE A 55 -12.23 -10.80 9.93
N ALA A 56 -12.12 -9.64 10.56
CA ALA A 56 -13.27 -8.74 10.75
C ALA A 56 -13.90 -8.36 9.40
N ALA A 57 -13.08 -8.10 8.37
CA ALA A 57 -13.57 -7.84 7.03
C ALA A 57 -14.44 -8.99 6.48
N LEU A 58 -14.04 -10.25 6.70
CA LEU A 58 -14.82 -11.42 6.31
C LEU A 58 -16.10 -11.55 7.16
N GLU A 59 -16.03 -11.32 8.47
CA GLU A 59 -17.17 -11.39 9.39
C GLU A 59 -18.24 -10.33 9.05
N TYR A 60 -17.84 -9.10 8.75
CA TYR A 60 -18.74 -8.02 8.35
C TYR A 60 -19.13 -8.05 6.87
N GLY A 61 -18.59 -8.98 6.07
CA GLY A 61 -18.88 -9.07 4.62
C GLY A 61 -18.38 -7.86 3.81
N VAL A 62 -17.26 -7.25 4.21
CA VAL A 62 -16.67 -6.05 3.57
C VAL A 62 -15.39 -6.41 2.82
N PRO A 63 -15.21 -6.01 1.55
CA PRO A 63 -14.05 -6.38 0.74
C PRO A 63 -12.79 -5.57 1.09
N VAL A 64 -12.11 -5.91 2.18
CA VAL A 64 -10.81 -5.31 2.56
C VAL A 64 -9.64 -6.10 1.98
N THR A 65 -9.63 -6.18 0.65
CA THR A 65 -8.75 -7.10 -0.11
C THR A 65 -7.27 -6.77 0.06
N LEU A 66 -6.87 -5.49 0.02
CA LEU A 66 -5.46 -5.11 0.05
C LEU A 66 -4.81 -5.43 1.40
N ILE A 67 -5.50 -5.19 2.51
CA ILE A 67 -5.00 -5.57 3.84
C ILE A 67 -4.93 -7.10 3.96
N GLY A 68 -5.90 -7.83 3.39
CA GLY A 68 -5.85 -9.29 3.29
C GLY A 68 -4.59 -9.77 2.55
N GLU A 69 -4.33 -9.25 1.35
CA GLU A 69 -3.12 -9.58 0.57
C GLU A 69 -1.83 -9.17 1.28
N ALA A 70 -1.82 -8.07 2.01
CA ALA A 70 -0.68 -7.66 2.83
C ALA A 70 -0.39 -8.66 3.96
N VAL A 71 -1.43 -9.25 4.57
CA VAL A 71 -1.29 -10.32 5.58
C VAL A 71 -0.79 -11.61 4.91
N PHE A 72 -1.39 -12.03 3.81
CA PHE A 72 -0.98 -13.25 3.10
C PHE A 72 0.45 -13.15 2.54
N SER A 73 0.87 -11.98 2.07
CA SER A 73 2.25 -11.73 1.64
C SER A 73 3.26 -11.94 2.76
N ARG A 74 2.91 -11.60 4.01
CA ARG A 74 3.76 -11.89 5.18
C ARG A 74 3.79 -13.39 5.47
N CYS A 75 2.65 -14.07 5.43
CA CYS A 75 2.59 -15.53 5.57
C CYS A 75 3.45 -16.24 4.53
N LEU A 76 3.36 -15.83 3.26
CA LEU A 76 4.18 -16.37 2.18
C LEU A 76 5.68 -16.11 2.40
N SER A 77 6.04 -14.91 2.90
CA SER A 77 7.44 -14.61 3.21
C SER A 77 8.02 -15.53 4.30
N ALA A 78 7.20 -15.95 5.28
CA ALA A 78 7.63 -16.84 6.36
C ALA A 78 7.95 -18.26 5.87
N LEU A 79 7.36 -18.70 4.75
CA LEU A 79 7.63 -19.98 4.09
C LEU A 79 8.98 -19.98 3.32
N LYS A 80 10.05 -19.44 3.92
CA LYS A 80 11.34 -19.21 3.23
C LYS A 80 11.93 -20.48 2.63
N ASN A 81 11.99 -21.57 3.39
CA ASN A 81 12.59 -22.83 2.93
C ASN A 81 11.80 -23.41 1.76
N GLU A 82 10.47 -23.35 1.84
CA GLU A 82 9.58 -23.80 0.77
C GLU A 82 9.73 -22.94 -0.49
N ARG A 83 9.80 -21.60 -0.35
CA ARG A 83 10.05 -20.69 -1.49
C ARG A 83 11.39 -20.95 -2.15
N VAL A 84 12.45 -21.15 -1.37
CA VAL A 84 13.79 -21.47 -1.90
C VAL A 84 13.76 -22.80 -2.63
N HIS A 85 13.16 -23.84 -2.04
CA HIS A 85 13.00 -25.14 -2.69
C HIS A 85 12.19 -25.03 -3.99
N ALA A 86 11.03 -24.37 -3.95
CA ALA A 86 10.19 -24.15 -5.12
C ALA A 86 10.91 -23.40 -6.24
N SER A 87 11.78 -22.43 -5.92
CA SER A 87 12.57 -21.70 -6.92
C SER A 87 13.54 -22.58 -7.73
N THR A 88 13.89 -23.76 -7.22
CA THR A 88 14.72 -24.74 -7.96
C THR A 88 13.90 -25.59 -8.95
N HIS A 89 12.59 -25.62 -8.80
CA HIS A 89 11.68 -26.44 -9.61
C HIS A 89 10.80 -25.61 -10.55
N LEU A 90 10.41 -24.40 -10.14
CA LEU A 90 9.56 -23.50 -10.90
C LEU A 90 10.39 -22.53 -11.71
N LYS A 91 10.27 -22.58 -13.04
CA LYS A 91 10.89 -21.60 -13.93
C LYS A 91 9.96 -20.40 -14.09
N GLY A 92 10.45 -19.22 -13.70
CA GLY A 92 9.78 -17.96 -13.96
C GLY A 92 9.99 -17.46 -15.39
N ILE A 93 9.47 -16.26 -15.66
CA ILE A 93 9.73 -15.55 -16.91
C ILE A 93 11.22 -15.20 -16.98
N THR A 94 11.87 -15.54 -18.10
CA THR A 94 13.30 -15.26 -18.33
C THR A 94 13.54 -13.92 -19.02
N LEU A 95 12.47 -13.21 -19.40
CA LEU A 95 12.55 -11.89 -20.00
C LEU A 95 13.12 -10.91 -18.98
N GLN A 96 14.25 -10.29 -19.32
CA GLN A 96 14.78 -9.19 -18.51
C GLN A 96 13.83 -7.99 -18.64
N PRO A 97 13.35 -7.41 -17.52
CA PRO A 97 12.54 -6.20 -17.57
C PRO A 97 13.27 -5.11 -18.32
N LYS A 98 12.65 -4.59 -19.38
CA LYS A 98 13.17 -3.46 -20.14
C LYS A 98 12.27 -2.26 -19.92
N VAL A 99 12.88 -1.19 -19.43
CA VAL A 99 12.22 0.10 -19.23
C VAL A 99 12.94 1.12 -20.10
N ASP A 100 12.31 1.52 -21.21
CA ASP A 100 12.92 2.46 -22.16
C ASP A 100 13.05 3.88 -21.58
N ASP A 101 12.08 4.32 -20.78
CA ASP A 101 12.07 5.62 -20.09
C ASP A 101 11.90 5.39 -18.58
N LEU A 102 13.03 5.26 -17.88
CA LEU A 102 13.06 5.01 -16.44
C LEU A 102 12.38 6.12 -15.64
N PRO A 103 12.69 7.43 -15.84
CA PRO A 103 11.99 8.50 -15.13
C PRO A 103 10.46 8.44 -15.27
N LYS A 104 9.95 8.17 -16.47
CA LYS A 104 8.51 8.02 -16.71
C LYS A 104 7.95 6.80 -16.00
N PHE A 105 8.63 5.66 -16.05
CA PHE A 105 8.16 4.45 -15.39
C PHE A 105 8.19 4.57 -13.85
N LEU A 106 9.18 5.24 -13.29
CA LEU A 106 9.22 5.58 -11.86
C LEU A 106 8.03 6.47 -11.47
N ASN A 107 7.62 7.40 -12.33
CA ASN A 107 6.39 8.18 -12.12
C ASN A 107 5.13 7.30 -12.21
N HIS A 108 5.12 6.29 -13.07
CA HIS A 108 4.04 5.31 -13.11
C HIS A 108 3.94 4.52 -11.79
N ILE A 109 5.07 4.07 -11.23
CA ILE A 109 5.13 3.41 -9.92
C ILE A 109 4.59 4.32 -8.82
N LYS A 110 5.00 5.60 -8.81
CA LYS A 110 4.50 6.60 -7.85
C LYS A 110 2.98 6.68 -7.84
N HIS A 111 2.37 6.87 -9.01
CA HIS A 111 0.92 6.98 -9.14
C HIS A 111 0.20 5.66 -8.85
N GLY A 112 0.77 4.51 -9.24
CA GLY A 112 0.23 3.19 -8.89
C GLY A 112 0.18 2.97 -7.39
N LEU A 113 1.27 3.29 -6.69
CA LEU A 113 1.34 3.24 -5.22
C LEU A 113 0.32 4.19 -4.57
N TYR A 114 0.20 5.41 -5.08
CA TYR A 114 -0.75 6.39 -4.55
C TYR A 114 -2.21 5.94 -4.73
N CYS A 115 -2.57 5.40 -5.91
CA CYS A 115 -3.90 4.85 -6.16
C CYS A 115 -4.21 3.65 -5.25
N ALA A 116 -3.27 2.70 -5.15
CA ALA A 116 -3.45 1.53 -4.27
C ALA A 116 -3.58 1.94 -2.79
N LYS A 117 -2.84 2.96 -2.35
CA LYS A 117 -2.99 3.57 -1.02
C LYS A 117 -4.41 4.11 -0.84
N ILE A 118 -4.94 4.88 -1.80
CA ILE A 118 -6.32 5.40 -1.73
C ILE A 118 -7.33 4.26 -1.58
N VAL A 119 -7.22 3.21 -2.39
CA VAL A 119 -8.11 2.04 -2.31
C VAL A 119 -8.01 1.34 -0.96
N SER A 120 -6.79 1.14 -0.44
CA SER A 120 -6.62 0.53 0.89
C SER A 120 -7.32 1.32 1.99
N TYR A 121 -7.22 2.66 1.97
CA TYR A 121 -7.92 3.50 2.95
C TYR A 121 -9.43 3.46 2.71
N ALA A 122 -9.90 3.52 1.46
CA ALA A 122 -11.32 3.41 1.14
C ALA A 122 -11.92 2.13 1.72
N GLN A 123 -11.24 0.98 1.52
CA GLN A 123 -11.63 -0.31 2.10
C GLN A 123 -11.66 -0.29 3.64
N GLY A 124 -10.65 0.32 4.28
CA GLY A 124 -10.62 0.45 5.74
C GLY A 124 -11.78 1.28 6.29
N PHE A 125 -12.12 2.40 5.65
CA PHE A 125 -13.27 3.23 6.04
C PHE A 125 -14.61 2.54 5.75
N MET A 126 -14.72 1.74 4.68
CA MET A 126 -15.88 0.88 4.44
C MET A 126 -16.08 -0.11 5.57
N LEU A 127 -15.01 -0.75 6.04
CA LEU A 127 -15.07 -1.71 7.15
C LEU A 127 -15.50 -1.03 8.46
N MET A 128 -14.90 0.12 8.80
CA MET A 128 -15.29 0.87 9.99
C MET A 128 -16.76 1.30 9.93
N ARG A 129 -17.26 1.65 8.74
CA ARG A 129 -18.67 2.01 8.58
C ARG A 129 -19.62 0.84 8.77
N GLU A 130 -19.32 -0.32 8.20
CA GLU A 130 -20.16 -1.51 8.41
C GLU A 130 -20.13 -1.94 9.88
N ALA A 131 -18.95 -1.97 10.50
CA ALA A 131 -18.83 -2.25 11.92
C ALA A 131 -19.61 -1.23 12.79
N ALA A 132 -19.57 0.05 12.45
CA ALA A 132 -20.35 1.07 13.16
C ALA A 132 -21.86 0.84 13.06
N LYS A 133 -22.35 0.42 11.89
CA LYS A 133 -23.76 0.08 11.67
C LYS A 133 -24.18 -1.13 12.49
N GLU A 134 -23.44 -2.24 12.40
CA GLU A 134 -23.75 -3.49 13.11
C GLU A 134 -23.65 -3.35 14.64
N ASN A 135 -22.73 -2.53 15.13
CA ASN A 135 -22.52 -2.33 16.57
C ASN A 135 -23.23 -1.08 17.13
N HIS A 136 -24.02 -0.38 16.32
CA HIS A 136 -24.71 0.87 16.68
C HIS A 136 -23.77 1.95 17.24
N TRP A 137 -22.55 2.05 16.72
CA TRP A 137 -21.58 3.08 17.09
C TRP A 137 -21.74 4.33 16.24
N ASN A 138 -21.67 5.50 16.88
CA ASN A 138 -21.60 6.77 16.18
C ASN A 138 -20.13 7.18 15.98
N LEU A 139 -19.50 6.68 14.91
CA LEU A 139 -18.10 6.96 14.61
C LEU A 139 -17.93 8.30 13.87
N ASN A 140 -17.00 9.12 14.35
CA ASN A 140 -16.57 10.33 13.66
C ASN A 140 -15.38 10.02 12.74
N TYR A 141 -15.64 9.70 11.47
CA TYR A 141 -14.61 9.32 10.49
C TYR A 141 -13.58 10.43 10.23
N GLY A 142 -14.01 11.70 10.19
CA GLY A 142 -13.10 12.84 10.08
C GLY A 142 -12.21 12.99 11.32
N GLY A 143 -12.77 12.75 12.50
CA GLY A 143 -12.04 12.71 13.77
C GLY A 143 -11.02 11.56 13.83
N ILE A 144 -11.40 10.37 13.38
CA ILE A 144 -10.50 9.21 13.27
C ILE A 144 -9.33 9.54 12.34
N ALA A 145 -9.60 10.09 11.15
CA ALA A 145 -8.55 10.50 10.21
C ALA A 145 -7.61 11.56 10.80
N LEU A 146 -8.17 12.52 11.55
CA LEU A 146 -7.39 13.55 12.24
C LEU A 146 -6.46 12.94 13.30
N MET A 147 -6.95 11.99 14.09
CA MET A 147 -6.15 11.30 15.12
C MET A 147 -4.98 10.52 14.50
N TRP A 148 -5.14 9.99 13.29
CA TRP A 148 -4.06 9.31 12.59
C TRP A 148 -3.04 10.25 11.94
N ARG A 149 -3.35 11.55 11.79
CA ARG A 149 -2.46 12.50 11.12
C ARG A 149 -1.13 12.71 11.86
N GLY A 150 -1.08 12.46 13.16
CA GLY A 150 0.13 12.60 13.99
C GLY A 150 0.32 11.44 14.96
N GLY A 151 1.55 11.22 15.42
CA GLY A 151 1.89 10.24 16.47
C GLY A 151 1.84 8.76 16.05
N CYS A 152 0.99 8.36 15.10
CA CYS A 152 0.91 6.97 14.66
C CYS A 152 1.88 6.65 13.49
N ILE A 153 2.03 5.36 13.18
CA ILE A 153 2.93 4.87 12.11
C ILE A 153 2.44 5.25 10.71
N ILE A 154 1.12 5.33 10.50
CA ILE A 154 0.52 5.64 9.19
C ILE A 154 0.42 7.15 8.92
N ARG A 155 1.00 7.99 9.79
CA ARG A 155 0.92 9.45 9.69
C ARG A 155 1.43 9.94 8.33
N SER A 156 0.67 10.84 7.73
CA SER A 156 0.95 11.37 6.38
C SER A 156 0.08 12.59 6.08
N VAL A 157 0.50 13.42 5.13
CA VAL A 157 -0.32 14.54 4.62
C VAL A 157 -1.65 14.04 4.03
N PHE A 158 -1.64 12.82 3.50
CA PHE A 158 -2.80 12.10 2.96
C PHE A 158 -3.99 12.01 3.92
N LEU A 159 -3.74 11.89 5.23
CA LEU A 159 -4.81 11.83 6.24
C LEU A 159 -5.53 13.17 6.44
N GLY A 160 -4.85 14.28 6.14
CA GLY A 160 -5.50 15.59 6.03
C GLY A 160 -6.58 15.61 4.97
N ASN A 161 -6.28 15.06 3.78
CA ASN A 161 -7.23 14.98 2.67
C ASN A 161 -8.45 14.10 3.03
N ILE A 162 -8.26 13.02 3.78
CA ILE A 162 -9.37 12.17 4.27
C ILE A 162 -10.26 12.95 5.24
N LYS A 163 -9.65 13.67 6.20
CA LYS A 163 -10.40 14.52 7.14
C LYS A 163 -11.24 15.55 6.38
N GLU A 164 -10.65 16.20 5.39
CA GLU A 164 -11.35 17.19 4.56
C GLU A 164 -12.50 16.57 3.74
N ALA A 165 -12.32 15.37 3.20
CA ALA A 165 -13.39 14.64 2.51
C ALA A 165 -14.61 14.39 3.42
N PHE A 166 -14.37 13.92 4.65
CA PHE A 166 -15.45 13.75 5.64
C PHE A 166 -15.96 15.07 6.22
N THR A 167 -15.19 16.16 6.13
CA THR A 167 -15.69 17.50 6.49
C THR A 167 -16.66 18.00 5.42
N ARG A 168 -16.35 17.78 4.13
CA ARG A 168 -17.24 18.11 3.01
C ARG A 168 -18.51 17.26 3.02
N ASN A 169 -18.39 15.97 3.29
CA ASN A 169 -19.52 15.05 3.39
C ASN A 169 -19.32 14.06 4.55
N PRO A 170 -19.93 14.31 5.73
CA PRO A 170 -19.86 13.39 6.87
C PRO A 170 -20.46 12.01 6.60
N GLN A 171 -21.38 11.91 5.64
CA GLN A 171 -22.07 10.68 5.23
C GLN A 171 -21.45 10.05 3.97
N LEU A 172 -20.19 10.38 3.67
CA LEU A 172 -19.49 9.86 2.51
C LEU A 172 -19.45 8.33 2.54
N SER A 173 -20.04 7.70 1.53
CA SER A 173 -20.16 6.24 1.49
C SER A 173 -18.87 5.54 1.05
N ASN A 174 -18.01 6.23 0.30
CA ASN A 174 -16.72 5.70 -0.11
C ASN A 174 -15.78 6.87 -0.40
N LEU A 175 -14.52 6.78 0.06
CA LEU A 175 -13.51 7.81 -0.19
C LEU A 175 -13.32 8.09 -1.69
N LEU A 176 -13.48 7.10 -2.56
CA LEU A 176 -13.35 7.25 -4.01
C LEU A 176 -14.40 8.18 -4.64
N LEU A 177 -15.49 8.49 -3.92
CA LEU A 177 -16.54 9.39 -4.40
C LEU A 177 -16.28 10.86 -4.04
N ASP A 178 -15.32 11.14 -3.17
CA ASP A 178 -14.89 12.51 -2.91
C ASP A 178 -14.06 13.07 -4.08
N SER A 179 -14.22 14.35 -4.37
CA SER A 179 -13.65 14.99 -5.55
C SER A 179 -12.13 14.93 -5.60
N PHE A 180 -11.44 15.03 -4.46
CA PHE A 180 -9.98 14.95 -4.40
C PHE A 180 -9.50 13.55 -4.77
N PHE A 181 -10.05 12.51 -4.14
CA PHE A 181 -9.64 11.13 -4.37
C PHE A 181 -10.06 10.63 -5.76
N LYS A 182 -11.25 11.02 -6.23
CA LYS A 182 -11.69 10.75 -7.60
C LYS A 182 -10.68 11.29 -8.60
N LYS A 183 -10.28 12.56 -8.47
CA LYS A 183 -9.30 13.17 -9.38
C LYS A 183 -7.95 12.47 -9.32
N ALA A 184 -7.47 12.13 -8.13
CA ALA A 184 -6.21 11.40 -7.95
C ALA A 184 -6.21 10.04 -8.66
N VAL A 185 -7.31 9.27 -8.52
CA VAL A 185 -7.46 7.97 -9.18
C VAL A 185 -7.60 8.13 -10.70
N GLU A 186 -8.38 9.10 -11.18
CA GLU A 186 -8.51 9.39 -12.62
C GLU A 186 -7.17 9.71 -13.28
N VAL A 187 -6.33 10.50 -12.61
CA VAL A 187 -4.96 10.82 -13.08
C VAL A 187 -4.04 9.60 -13.01
N GLY A 188 -4.12 8.83 -11.92
CA GLY A 188 -3.18 7.74 -11.66
C GLY A 188 -3.54 6.39 -12.28
N GLN A 189 -4.80 6.13 -12.66
CA GLN A 189 -5.25 4.79 -13.03
C GLN A 189 -4.52 4.22 -14.25
N ASN A 190 -4.18 5.04 -15.26
CA ASN A 190 -3.42 4.54 -16.40
C ASN A 190 -2.01 4.13 -15.98
N SER A 191 -1.33 4.97 -15.19
CA SER A 191 -0.01 4.67 -14.61
C SER A 191 -0.04 3.37 -13.80
N TRP A 192 -1.08 3.20 -13.00
CA TRP A 192 -1.27 2.02 -12.19
C TRP A 192 -1.45 0.74 -13.03
N ARG A 193 -2.28 0.80 -14.08
CA ARG A 193 -2.45 -0.30 -15.04
C ARG A 193 -1.14 -0.66 -15.73
N GLN A 194 -0.34 0.33 -16.14
CA GLN A 194 0.99 0.09 -16.73
C GLN A 194 1.90 -0.67 -15.76
N VAL A 195 1.93 -0.29 -14.48
CA VAL A 195 2.77 -0.96 -13.47
C VAL A 195 2.33 -2.41 -13.27
N VAL A 196 1.02 -2.65 -13.06
CA VAL A 196 0.50 -4.00 -12.80
C VAL A 196 0.68 -4.91 -14.02
N ALA A 197 0.39 -4.40 -15.23
CA ALA A 197 0.55 -5.16 -16.46
C ALA A 197 2.02 -5.54 -16.70
N ASN A 198 2.95 -4.58 -16.59
CA ASN A 198 4.37 -4.86 -16.75
C ASN A 198 4.88 -5.81 -15.66
N ALA A 199 4.48 -5.64 -14.39
CA ALA A 199 4.87 -6.54 -13.31
C ALA A 199 4.47 -8.00 -13.62
N PHE A 200 3.25 -8.24 -14.11
CA PHE A 200 2.81 -9.58 -14.49
C PHE A 200 3.57 -10.13 -15.70
N LEU A 201 3.80 -9.31 -16.73
CA LEU A 201 4.61 -9.69 -17.89
C LEU A 201 6.08 -9.98 -17.54
N TRP A 202 6.59 -9.38 -16.46
CA TRP A 202 7.96 -9.58 -15.98
C TRP A 202 8.07 -10.61 -14.86
N GLY A 203 6.95 -11.22 -14.44
CA GLY A 203 6.95 -12.21 -13.36
C GLY A 203 7.27 -11.62 -11.98
N ILE A 204 7.01 -10.33 -11.77
CA ILE A 204 7.22 -9.63 -10.50
C ILE A 204 5.91 -9.66 -9.68
N PRO A 205 5.89 -10.26 -8.49
CA PRO A 205 4.69 -10.32 -7.67
C PRO A 205 4.35 -8.94 -7.10
N VAL A 206 3.14 -8.46 -7.39
CA VAL A 206 2.63 -7.17 -6.90
C VAL A 206 1.22 -7.29 -6.26
N PRO A 207 0.99 -8.25 -5.34
CA PRO A 207 -0.35 -8.64 -4.88
C PRO A 207 -1.19 -7.46 -4.35
N ALA A 208 -0.58 -6.57 -3.57
CA ALA A 208 -1.26 -5.38 -3.05
C ALA A 208 -1.63 -4.37 -4.16
N LEU A 209 -0.76 -4.15 -5.15
CA LEU A 209 -1.07 -3.25 -6.26
C LEU A 209 -2.12 -3.85 -7.21
N SER A 210 -2.06 -5.17 -7.46
CA SER A 210 -3.01 -5.85 -8.35
C SER A 210 -4.39 -5.99 -7.73
N THR A 211 -4.49 -6.36 -6.45
CA THR A 211 -5.79 -6.53 -5.79
C THR A 211 -6.54 -5.21 -5.64
N ALA A 212 -5.84 -4.09 -5.42
CA ALA A 212 -6.52 -2.80 -5.37
C ALA A 212 -7.03 -2.37 -6.76
N LEU A 213 -6.39 -2.81 -7.86
CA LEU A 213 -6.79 -2.46 -9.24
C LEU A 213 -7.98 -3.30 -9.72
N SER A 214 -8.20 -4.46 -9.11
CA SER A 214 -9.20 -5.45 -9.52
C SER A 214 -10.63 -5.01 -9.24
#